data_AF-A0A2N4XLF1-F1
#
_entry.id   AF-A0A2N4XLF1-F1
#
_cell.length_a   1.000
_cell.length_b   1.000
_cell.length_c   1.000
_cell.angle_alpha   90.00
_cell.angle_beta   90.00
_cell.angle_gamma   90.00
#
_symmetry.space_group_name_H-M   'P 1'
#
loop_
_entity.id
_entity.type
_entity.pdbx_description
1 polymer ?
#
loop_
_entity_poly.entity_id
_entity_poly.type
_entity_poly.pdbx_seq_one_letter_code
_entity_poly.pdbx_strand_id
1 'polypeptide(L)'
;MNMSPETSGKARETLRALLASDPSGILENIAIEHGISLQTVFECLPDETRSFAPGSEAESVLLDIAAWGPVTVLVHTPDVILECKGPLPAGRFAHGYYNIGGGSPVSGHLRLDRCAAIAFVRRPFMGADSCSVNFFNAAGEAMFKVFVGRDDKRALLADQIERFTALRERLSTEVVA
;
A
#
# COMPACT_ATOMS: atom_id res chain seq x y z
N MET A 1 3.05 -23.96 14.62
CA MET A 1 2.29 -22.99 15.42
C MET A 1 1.00 -22.72 14.66
N ASN A 2 -0.14 -23.14 15.22
CA ASN A 2 -1.44 -23.03 14.57
C ASN A 2 -1.91 -21.57 14.65
N MET A 3 -2.03 -20.92 13.49
CA MET A 3 -2.70 -19.64 13.32
C MET A 3 -4.18 -19.80 13.70
N SER A 4 -4.68 -18.95 14.61
CA SER A 4 -6.10 -18.91 14.94
C SER A 4 -6.89 -18.30 13.77
N PRO A 5 -8.06 -18.87 13.43
CA PRO A 5 -8.92 -18.34 12.39
C PRO A 5 -9.52 -17.01 12.87
N GLU A 6 -9.45 -15.98 12.04
CA GLU A 6 -10.21 -14.73 12.13
C GLU A 6 -10.21 -14.03 13.50
N THR A 7 -9.49 -12.91 13.58
CA THR A 7 -9.65 -11.92 14.64
C THR A 7 -11.14 -11.70 14.94
N SER A 8 -11.59 -12.08 16.14
CA SER A 8 -13.00 -11.97 16.53
C SER A 8 -13.55 -10.56 16.22
N GLY A 9 -14.83 -10.46 15.84
CA GLY A 9 -15.45 -9.17 15.48
C GLY A 9 -15.19 -8.06 16.51
N LYS A 10 -15.21 -8.41 17.80
CA LYS A 10 -14.88 -7.51 18.92
C LYS A 10 -13.44 -6.98 18.88
N ALA A 11 -12.48 -7.81 18.49
CA ALA A 11 -11.08 -7.40 18.37
C ALA A 11 -10.88 -6.47 17.16
N ARG A 12 -11.60 -6.69 16.04
CA ARG A 12 -11.63 -5.77 14.90
C ARG A 12 -12.27 -4.43 15.26
N GLU A 13 -13.40 -4.42 15.97
CA GLU A 13 -14.05 -3.20 16.47
C GLU A 13 -13.12 -2.39 17.38
N THR A 14 -12.43 -3.07 18.30
CA THR A 14 -11.46 -2.43 19.20
C THR A 14 -10.31 -1.78 18.41
N LEU A 15 -9.79 -2.49 17.40
CA LEU A 15 -8.73 -1.97 16.54
C LEU A 15 -9.21 -0.79 15.67
N ARG A 16 -10.44 -0.85 15.15
CA ARG A 16 -11.07 0.28 14.44
C ARG A 16 -11.14 1.52 15.32
N ALA A 17 -11.57 1.37 16.58
CA ALA A 17 -11.63 2.48 17.53
C ALA A 17 -10.24 3.07 17.82
N LEU A 18 -9.22 2.21 17.99
CA LEU A 18 -7.83 2.63 18.17
C LEU A 18 -7.33 3.45 16.96
N LEU A 19 -7.47 2.91 15.75
CA LEU A 19 -7.00 3.54 14.51
C LEU A 19 -7.77 4.82 14.16
N ALA A 20 -9.03 4.95 14.56
CA ALA A 20 -9.78 6.19 14.45
C ALA A 20 -9.26 7.28 15.41
N SER A 21 -8.78 6.88 16.60
CA SER A 21 -8.26 7.81 17.61
C SER A 21 -6.80 8.24 17.38
N ASP A 22 -5.95 7.32 16.93
CA ASP A 22 -4.57 7.61 16.52
C ASP A 22 -4.30 7.13 15.09
N PRO A 23 -4.55 8.05 14.14
CA PRO A 23 -4.07 8.13 12.80
C PRO A 23 -2.80 7.44 12.43
N SER A 24 -1.77 7.53 13.26
CA SER A 24 -0.42 7.88 12.79
C SER A 24 0.65 6.83 13.07
N GLY A 25 0.29 5.78 13.80
CA GLY A 25 1.19 4.67 14.14
C GLY A 25 1.75 3.90 12.93
N ILE A 26 2.81 3.13 13.17
CA ILE A 26 3.35 2.21 12.17
C ILE A 26 2.45 0.97 12.13
N LEU A 27 1.75 0.77 11.02
CA LEU A 27 0.71 -0.27 10.91
C LEU A 27 1.28 -1.68 11.03
N GLU A 28 2.54 -1.89 10.66
CA GLU A 28 3.27 -3.13 10.86
C GLU A 28 3.46 -3.46 12.34
N ASN A 29 3.77 -2.48 13.17
CA ASN A 29 3.90 -2.70 14.61
C ASN A 29 2.55 -3.10 15.21
N ILE A 30 1.48 -2.44 14.78
CA ILE A 30 0.11 -2.78 15.20
C ILE A 30 -0.25 -4.23 14.79
N ALA A 31 0.12 -4.65 13.58
CA ALA A 31 -0.10 -6.02 13.12
C ALA A 31 0.60 -7.04 14.04
N ILE A 32 1.86 -6.76 14.38
CA ILE A 32 2.68 -7.59 15.27
C ILE A 32 2.09 -7.62 16.70
N GLU A 33 1.81 -6.46 17.28
CA GLU A 33 1.29 -6.29 18.63
C GLU A 33 -0.05 -7.02 18.84
N HIS A 34 -0.91 -7.00 17.82
CA HIS A 34 -2.22 -7.65 17.87
C HIS A 34 -2.22 -9.09 17.33
N GLY A 35 -1.10 -9.57 16.77
CA GLY A 35 -0.99 -10.91 16.20
C GLY A 35 -1.91 -11.16 15.00
N ILE A 36 -2.09 -10.15 14.14
CA ILE A 36 -2.97 -10.19 12.96
C ILE A 36 -2.19 -9.85 11.70
N SER A 37 -2.76 -10.13 10.52
CA SER A 37 -2.12 -9.75 9.26
C SER A 37 -2.10 -8.22 9.09
N LEU A 38 -1.10 -7.72 8.36
CA LEU A 38 -1.02 -6.30 8.04
C LEU A 38 -2.24 -5.86 7.21
N GLN A 39 -2.70 -6.70 6.28
CA GLN A 39 -3.92 -6.42 5.52
C GLN A 39 -5.14 -6.22 6.44
N THR A 40 -5.30 -7.03 7.50
CA THR A 40 -6.41 -6.84 8.45
C THR A 40 -6.28 -5.54 9.25
N VAL A 41 -5.07 -5.06 9.54
CA VAL A 41 -4.87 -3.71 10.11
C VAL A 41 -5.35 -2.64 9.13
N PHE A 42 -4.99 -2.77 7.85
CA PHE A 42 -5.45 -1.84 6.81
C PHE A 42 -6.97 -1.87 6.66
N GLU A 43 -7.60 -3.04 6.75
CA GLU A 43 -9.06 -3.21 6.73
C GLU A 43 -9.76 -2.53 7.92
N CYS A 44 -9.03 -2.26 9.00
CA CYS A 44 -9.54 -1.58 10.19
C CYS A 44 -9.25 -0.07 10.21
N LEU A 45 -8.53 0.49 9.23
CA LEU A 45 -8.40 1.96 9.12
C LEU A 45 -9.78 2.59 8.84
N PRO A 46 -9.98 3.87 9.21
CA PRO A 46 -11.22 4.59 8.89
C PRO A 46 -11.53 4.52 7.40
N ASP A 47 -12.79 4.26 7.04
CA ASP A 47 -13.19 3.92 5.68
C ASP A 47 -12.90 5.07 4.69
N GLU A 48 -12.98 6.32 5.14
CA GLU A 48 -12.65 7.51 4.35
C GLU A 48 -11.16 7.65 4.00
N THR A 49 -10.29 6.96 4.76
CA THR A 49 -8.82 7.01 4.57
C THR A 49 -8.31 5.90 3.68
N ARG A 50 -9.13 4.90 3.35
CA ARG A 50 -8.71 3.68 2.64
C ARG A 50 -9.66 3.31 1.51
N SER A 51 -9.15 2.59 0.52
CA SER A 51 -9.97 1.83 -0.41
C SER A 51 -9.18 0.63 -0.93
N PHE A 52 -9.88 -0.39 -1.43
CA PHE A 52 -9.31 -1.65 -1.87
C PHE A 52 -9.65 -1.96 -3.32
N ALA A 53 -8.71 -2.62 -3.98
CA ALA A 53 -8.88 -3.20 -5.29
C ALA A 53 -8.35 -4.66 -5.27
N PRO A 54 -8.87 -5.55 -6.13
CA PRO A 54 -8.38 -6.91 -6.21
C PRO A 54 -6.93 -6.93 -6.73
N GLY A 55 -6.14 -7.92 -6.29
CA GLY A 55 -4.76 -8.08 -6.73
C GLY A 55 -4.58 -8.27 -8.24
N SER A 56 -5.63 -8.67 -8.96
CA SER A 56 -5.67 -8.73 -10.42
C SER A 56 -5.44 -7.37 -11.09
N GLU A 57 -5.69 -6.25 -10.40
CA GLU A 57 -5.43 -4.90 -10.90
C GLU A 57 -3.97 -4.45 -10.76
N ALA A 58 -3.09 -5.28 -10.18
CA ALA A 58 -1.73 -4.85 -9.81
C ALA A 58 -0.92 -4.32 -11.00
N GLU A 59 -1.02 -4.96 -12.16
CA GLU A 59 -0.37 -4.46 -13.38
C GLU A 59 -0.94 -3.11 -13.81
N SER A 60 -2.28 -2.97 -13.87
CA SER A 60 -2.93 -1.70 -14.24
C SER A 60 -2.53 -0.57 -13.29
N VAL A 61 -2.44 -0.85 -11.99
CA VAL A 61 -2.03 0.12 -10.97
C VAL A 61 -0.58 0.55 -11.20
N LEU A 62 0.35 -0.38 -11.42
CA LEU A 62 1.76 -0.02 -11.65
C LEU A 62 1.98 0.74 -12.96
N LEU A 63 1.23 0.39 -14.02
CA LEU A 63 1.27 1.13 -15.28
C LEU A 63 0.76 2.57 -15.13
N ASP A 64 -0.29 2.77 -14.33
CA ASP A 64 -0.80 4.11 -14.03
C ASP A 64 0.22 4.93 -13.24
N ILE A 65 0.76 4.35 -12.16
CA ILE A 65 1.80 4.98 -11.31
C ILE A 65 3.05 5.36 -12.11
N ALA A 66 3.43 4.57 -13.13
CA ALA A 66 4.57 4.89 -13.98
C ALA A 66 4.43 6.26 -14.71
N ALA A 67 3.21 6.78 -14.84
CA ALA A 67 2.94 8.10 -15.42
C ALA A 67 2.95 9.24 -14.40
N TRP A 68 3.20 8.98 -13.12
CA TRP A 68 3.12 9.98 -12.05
C TRP A 68 4.40 10.81 -11.88
N GLY A 69 5.50 10.38 -12.50
CA GLY A 69 6.82 10.95 -12.24
C GLY A 69 7.45 10.35 -10.97
N PRO A 70 8.31 11.10 -10.23
CA PRO A 70 9.02 10.56 -9.07
C PRO A 70 8.09 10.15 -7.92
N VAL A 71 8.23 8.90 -7.48
CA VAL A 71 7.53 8.31 -6.32
C VAL A 71 8.57 7.74 -5.34
N THR A 72 8.11 7.24 -4.19
CA THR A 72 8.96 6.43 -3.29
C THR A 72 8.45 5.01 -3.24
N VAL A 73 9.25 4.05 -3.72
CA VAL A 73 8.97 2.62 -3.55
C VAL A 73 9.62 2.15 -2.26
N LEU A 74 8.88 1.42 -1.44
CA LEU A 74 9.31 0.98 -0.12
C LEU A 74 9.04 -0.51 0.07
N VAL A 75 10.06 -1.24 0.54
CA VAL A 75 9.95 -2.63 0.99
C VAL A 75 10.19 -2.66 2.49
N HIS A 76 9.22 -3.17 3.25
CA HIS A 76 9.27 -3.23 4.70
C HIS A 76 9.27 -4.69 5.13
N THR A 77 10.35 -5.11 5.75
CA THR A 77 10.52 -6.42 6.37
C THR A 77 10.78 -6.24 7.86
N PRO A 78 10.73 -7.32 8.68
CA PRO A 78 11.08 -7.21 10.10
C PRO A 78 12.49 -6.65 10.36
N ASP A 79 13.42 -6.83 9.41
CA ASP A 79 14.84 -6.51 9.59
C ASP A 79 15.27 -5.22 8.88
N VAL A 80 14.53 -4.81 7.83
CA VAL A 80 14.89 -3.64 7.02
C VAL A 80 13.67 -2.95 6.43
N ILE A 81 13.69 -1.62 6.48
CA ILE A 81 12.89 -0.73 5.65
C ILE A 81 13.83 -0.18 4.59
N LEU A 82 13.59 -0.55 3.33
CA LEU A 82 14.35 -0.06 2.18
C LEU A 82 13.47 0.84 1.35
N GLU A 83 13.95 2.05 1.08
CA GLU A 83 13.26 3.04 0.25
C GLU A 83 14.09 3.37 -0.99
N CYS A 84 13.43 3.48 -2.15
CA CYS A 84 14.01 3.95 -3.38
C CYS A 84 13.15 5.06 -3.98
N LYS A 85 13.74 6.24 -4.17
CA LYS A 85 13.07 7.41 -4.75
C LYS A 85 13.42 7.54 -6.23
N GLY A 86 12.41 7.71 -7.06
CA GLY A 86 12.57 7.88 -8.50
C GLY A 86 11.28 7.60 -9.25
N PRO A 87 11.22 7.89 -10.57
CA PRO A 87 10.09 7.50 -11.38
C PRO A 87 10.00 5.97 -11.45
N LEU A 88 8.83 5.38 -11.23
CA LEU A 88 8.64 3.94 -11.42
C LEU A 88 8.60 3.62 -12.92
N PRO A 89 9.52 2.81 -13.47
CA PRO A 89 9.45 2.44 -14.88
C PRO A 89 8.20 1.59 -15.17
N ALA A 90 7.59 1.79 -16.34
CA ALA A 90 6.62 0.83 -16.85
C ALA A 90 7.31 -0.52 -17.05
N GLY A 91 6.70 -1.58 -16.53
CA GLY A 91 7.25 -2.93 -16.56
C GLY A 91 6.59 -3.81 -17.61
N ARG A 92 7.09 -5.04 -17.73
CA ARG A 92 6.53 -6.07 -18.62
C ARG A 92 6.67 -7.45 -18.02
N PHE A 93 5.68 -8.31 -18.27
CA PHE A 93 5.77 -9.71 -17.90
C PHE A 93 6.77 -10.48 -18.76
N ALA A 94 7.72 -11.15 -18.11
CA ALA A 94 8.63 -12.12 -18.71
C ALA A 94 9.15 -13.08 -17.63
N HIS A 95 9.32 -14.35 -17.98
CA HIS A 95 9.85 -15.40 -17.10
C HIS A 95 9.13 -15.56 -15.75
N GLY A 96 7.81 -15.28 -15.71
CA GLY A 96 7.01 -15.41 -14.49
C GLY A 96 7.10 -14.22 -13.52
N TYR A 97 7.70 -13.10 -13.94
CA TYR A 97 7.80 -11.86 -13.16
C TYR A 97 7.30 -10.67 -13.99
N TYR A 98 6.80 -9.63 -13.31
CA TYR A 98 6.68 -8.30 -13.87
C TYR A 98 8.01 -7.56 -13.66
N ASN A 99 8.69 -7.27 -14.75
CA ASN A 99 10.06 -6.75 -14.73
C ASN A 99 10.02 -5.24 -14.89
N ILE A 100 10.63 -4.50 -13.96
CA ILE A 100 10.76 -3.04 -13.99
C ILE A 100 12.25 -2.67 -14.08
N GLY A 101 12.59 -1.72 -14.94
CA GLY A 101 13.98 -1.26 -15.07
C GLY A 101 14.20 -0.33 -16.26
N GLY A 102 15.37 0.30 -16.28
CA GLY A 102 15.78 1.27 -17.29
C GLY A 102 15.46 2.72 -16.89
N GLY A 103 16.47 3.59 -16.91
CA GLY A 103 16.29 5.05 -16.73
C GLY A 103 15.86 5.52 -15.34
N SER A 104 15.78 4.63 -14.35
CA SER A 104 15.40 4.95 -12.96
C SER A 104 16.23 4.13 -11.96
N PRO A 105 16.51 4.65 -10.76
CA PRO A 105 17.06 3.84 -9.67
C PRO A 105 16.08 2.75 -9.20
N VAL A 106 14.78 2.90 -9.47
CA VAL A 106 13.77 1.89 -9.18
C VAL A 106 13.84 0.81 -10.26
N SER A 107 14.33 -0.37 -9.90
CA SER A 107 14.45 -1.53 -10.80
C SER A 107 14.27 -2.84 -10.02
N GLY A 108 13.90 -3.92 -10.72
CA GLY A 108 13.73 -5.23 -10.10
C GLY A 108 12.70 -6.12 -10.80
N HIS A 109 12.35 -7.20 -10.11
CA HIS A 109 11.46 -8.25 -10.60
C HIS A 109 10.36 -8.51 -9.57
N LEU A 110 9.12 -8.25 -9.94
CA LEU A 110 7.96 -8.33 -9.05
C LEU A 110 7.15 -9.60 -9.34
N ARG A 111 6.84 -10.37 -8.31
CA ARG A 111 5.92 -11.51 -8.37
C ARG A 111 4.46 -11.04 -8.27
N LEU A 112 4.00 -10.27 -9.26
CA LEU A 112 2.62 -9.74 -9.26
C LEU A 112 1.55 -10.84 -9.29
N ASP A 113 1.90 -12.04 -9.77
CA ASP A 113 1.07 -13.24 -9.67
C ASP A 113 0.70 -13.60 -8.21
N ARG A 114 1.47 -13.12 -7.23
CA ARG A 114 1.22 -13.34 -5.80
C ARG A 114 0.40 -12.22 -5.15
N CYS A 115 0.08 -11.15 -5.88
CA CYS A 115 -0.70 -10.05 -5.33
C CYS A 115 -2.17 -10.48 -5.19
N ALA A 116 -2.69 -10.43 -3.97
CA ALA A 116 -4.06 -10.80 -3.65
C ALA A 116 -4.97 -9.58 -3.46
N ALA A 117 -4.43 -8.48 -2.93
CA ALA A 117 -5.17 -7.25 -2.69
C ALA A 117 -4.26 -6.02 -2.81
N ILE A 118 -4.88 -4.88 -3.11
CA ILE A 118 -4.23 -3.58 -3.19
C ILE A 118 -5.02 -2.62 -2.30
N ALA A 119 -4.34 -1.83 -1.47
CA ALA A 119 -4.95 -0.77 -0.69
C ALA A 119 -4.41 0.61 -1.07
N PHE A 120 -5.33 1.51 -1.40
CA PHE A 120 -5.09 2.94 -1.54
C PHE A 120 -5.33 3.59 -0.18
N VAL A 121 -4.32 4.20 0.42
CA VAL A 121 -4.43 4.82 1.75
C VAL A 121 -3.93 6.25 1.74
N ARG A 122 -4.75 7.16 2.25
CA ARG A 122 -4.39 8.55 2.55
C ARG A 122 -4.68 8.85 4.03
N ARG A 123 -3.63 9.04 4.82
CA ARG A 123 -3.71 9.26 6.27
C ARG A 123 -2.53 10.09 6.77
N PRO A 124 -2.65 10.79 7.91
CA PRO A 124 -1.51 11.41 8.55
C PRO A 124 -0.49 10.34 9.01
N PHE A 125 0.79 10.62 8.81
CA PHE A 125 1.90 9.81 9.32
C PHE A 125 3.00 10.74 9.83
N MET A 126 3.36 10.60 11.11
CA MET A 126 4.36 11.45 11.79
C MET A 126 4.16 12.96 11.59
N GLY A 127 2.90 13.43 11.66
CA GLY A 127 2.54 14.85 11.57
C GLY A 127 2.43 15.42 10.15
N ALA A 128 2.54 14.60 9.12
CA ALA A 128 2.35 15.01 7.72
C ALA A 128 1.31 14.14 7.00
N ASP A 129 0.59 14.73 6.04
CA ASP A 129 -0.29 13.95 5.14
C ASP A 129 0.55 12.97 4.32
N SER A 130 0.07 11.73 4.17
CA SER A 130 0.76 10.64 3.47
C SER A 130 -0.22 9.90 2.58
N CYS A 131 0.22 9.56 1.37
CA CYS A 131 -0.61 8.93 0.35
C CYS A 131 0.17 7.77 -0.28
N SER A 132 -0.40 6.56 -0.21
CA SER A 132 0.29 5.32 -0.55
C SER A 132 -0.61 4.28 -1.22
N VAL A 133 -0.02 3.51 -2.11
CA VAL A 133 -0.60 2.31 -2.72
C VAL A 133 0.17 1.10 -2.18
N ASN A 134 -0.53 0.16 -1.56
CA ASN A 134 0.05 -0.94 -0.80
C ASN A 134 -0.38 -2.27 -1.43
N PHE A 135 0.57 -3.14 -1.75
CA PHE A 135 0.31 -4.40 -2.43
C PHE A 135 0.45 -5.54 -1.43
N PHE A 136 -0.58 -6.37 -1.28
CA PHE A 136 -0.61 -7.47 -0.32
C PHE A 136 -0.55 -8.82 -1.04
N ASN A 137 0.15 -9.77 -0.43
CA ASN A 137 0.11 -11.17 -0.86
C ASN A 137 -1.08 -11.92 -0.23
N ALA A 138 -1.29 -13.18 -0.62
CA ALA A 138 -2.39 -14.00 -0.09
C ALA A 138 -2.31 -14.30 1.43
N ALA A 139 -1.17 -14.06 2.08
CA ALA A 139 -1.02 -14.16 3.54
C ALA A 139 -1.35 -12.83 4.26
N GLY A 140 -1.72 -11.79 3.51
CA GLY A 140 -2.00 -10.46 4.06
C GLY A 140 -0.74 -9.68 4.46
N GLU A 141 0.44 -10.07 3.95
CA GLU A 141 1.70 -9.36 4.16
C GLU A 141 1.91 -8.34 3.03
N ALA A 142 2.51 -7.18 3.32
CA ALA A 142 2.88 -6.23 2.28
C ALA A 142 4.03 -6.78 1.42
N MET A 143 3.81 -6.86 0.11
CA MET A 143 4.84 -7.16 -0.88
C MET A 143 5.78 -5.96 -1.05
N PHE A 144 5.19 -4.77 -1.21
CA PHE A 144 5.85 -3.48 -1.30
C PHE A 144 4.79 -2.37 -1.24
N LYS A 145 5.25 -1.13 -1.13
CA LYS A 145 4.42 0.08 -1.10
C LYS A 145 4.95 1.10 -2.09
N VAL A 146 4.07 1.92 -2.64
CA VAL A 146 4.42 3.08 -3.44
C VAL A 146 3.78 4.31 -2.84
N PHE A 147 4.60 5.29 -2.45
CA PHE A 147 4.15 6.56 -1.89
C PHE A 147 4.20 7.65 -2.95
N VAL A 148 3.17 8.50 -2.95
CA VAL A 148 3.15 9.76 -3.69
C VAL A 148 4.37 10.59 -3.32
N GLY A 149 5.00 11.18 -4.33
CA GLY A 149 6.18 12.02 -4.21
C GLY A 149 5.91 13.28 -3.38
N ARG A 150 7.01 13.88 -2.92
CA ARG A 150 6.99 15.15 -2.19
C ARG A 150 7.88 16.17 -2.87
N ASP A 151 7.50 17.44 -2.75
CA ASP A 151 8.34 18.56 -3.15
C ASP A 151 9.46 18.83 -2.13
N ASP A 152 10.29 19.84 -2.43
CA ASP A 152 11.41 20.25 -1.57
C ASP A 152 10.96 20.76 -0.19
N LYS A 153 9.69 21.15 -0.05
CA LYS A 153 9.07 21.57 1.22
C LYS A 153 8.41 20.41 1.97
N ARG A 154 8.58 19.18 1.47
CA ARG A 154 7.97 17.94 1.98
C ARG A 154 6.44 17.91 1.83
N ALA A 155 5.82 18.77 1.02
CA ALA A 155 4.40 18.67 0.69
C ALA A 155 4.18 17.58 -0.38
N LEU A 156 3.04 16.88 -0.33
CA LEU A 156 2.68 15.91 -1.37
C LEU A 156 2.50 16.63 -2.72
N LEU A 157 2.95 16.02 -3.81
CA LEU A 157 2.80 16.57 -5.16
C LEU A 157 1.32 16.57 -5.60
N ALA A 158 0.76 17.75 -5.88
CA ALA A 158 -0.68 17.92 -6.11
C ALA A 158 -1.20 17.12 -7.32
N ASP A 159 -0.45 17.10 -8.42
CA ASP A 159 -0.79 16.35 -9.63
C ASP A 159 -0.81 14.83 -9.38
N GLN A 160 0.10 14.33 -8.54
CA GLN A 160 0.08 12.91 -8.14
C GLN A 160 -1.08 12.59 -7.20
N ILE A 161 -1.48 13.52 -6.33
CA ILE A 161 -2.67 13.33 -5.47
C ILE A 161 -3.93 13.22 -6.34
N GLU A 162 -4.07 14.05 -7.38
CA GLU A 162 -5.18 13.98 -8.33
C GLU A 162 -5.22 12.62 -9.03
N ARG A 163 -4.07 12.16 -9.55
CA ARG A 163 -3.95 10.83 -10.20
C ARG A 163 -4.24 9.69 -9.24
N PHE A 164 -3.70 9.74 -8.02
CA PHE A 164 -3.99 8.77 -6.97
C PHE A 164 -5.50 8.70 -6.67
N THR A 165 -6.15 9.86 -6.54
CA THR A 165 -7.57 9.94 -6.22
C THR A 165 -8.41 9.36 -7.35
N ALA A 166 -8.10 9.70 -8.60
CA ALA A 166 -8.77 9.17 -9.77
C ALA A 166 -8.56 7.65 -9.94
N LEU A 167 -7.34 7.15 -9.72
CA LEU A 167 -7.02 5.73 -9.77
C LEU A 167 -7.76 4.96 -8.66
N ARG A 168 -7.75 5.49 -7.44
CA ARG A 168 -8.51 4.96 -6.31
C ARG A 168 -9.98 4.84 -6.69
N GLU A 169 -10.62 5.91 -7.11
CA GLU A 169 -12.06 5.92 -7.43
C GLU A 169 -12.42 4.95 -8.56
N ARG A 170 -11.56 4.83 -9.57
CA ARG A 170 -11.76 3.93 -10.70
C ARG A 170 -11.70 2.45 -10.33
N LEU A 171 -10.87 2.08 -9.36
CA LEU A 171 -10.58 0.67 -9.03
C LEU A 171 -11.16 0.22 -7.68
N SER A 172 -11.72 1.14 -6.90
CA SER A 172 -12.35 0.83 -5.62
C SER A 172 -13.51 -0.14 -5.82
N THR A 173 -13.42 -1.31 -5.22
CA THR A 173 -14.60 -2.17 -5.03
C THR A 173 -15.37 -1.67 -3.82
N GLU A 174 -16.71 -1.62 -3.89
CA GLU A 174 -17.53 -1.33 -2.70
C GLU A 174 -17.13 -2.28 -1.56
N VAL A 175 -16.83 -1.71 -0.40
CA VAL A 175 -16.60 -2.48 0.82
C VAL A 175 -17.95 -3.08 1.20
N VAL A 176 -18.16 -4.36 0.92
CA VAL A 176 -19.30 -5.08 1.47
C VAL A 176 -19.08 -5.15 2.97
N ALA A 177 -19.91 -4.40 3.70
CA ALA A 177 -19.90 -4.27 5.16
C ALA A 177 -20.11 -5.63 5.86
#